data_AF-A0A952BFH4-F1
#
_entry.id   AF-A0A952BFH4-F1
#
_cell.length_a   1.000
_cell.length_b   1.000
_cell.length_c   1.000
_cell.angle_alpha   90.00
_cell.angle_beta   90.00
_cell.angle_gamma   90.00
#
_symmetry.space_group_name_H-M   'P 1'
#
loop_
_entity.id
_entity.type
_entity.pdbx_description
1 polymer ?
#
loop_
_entity_poly.entity_id
_entity_poly.type
_entity_poly.pdbx_seq_one_letter_code
_entity_poly.pdbx_strand_id
1 'polypeptide(L)'
;MLTPLWPQRLLALPFLILGAWCLVTPHMVERLGISPEYQHLSTTSALLLGCFGAQAVLGGLFIAFSRWTRSTFVIYGAALLPFFWFNYYFVFVVPVMTRLMAIDLVSNLFMLGLCVWGYRIAPRALVATDD
;
A
#
# COMPACT_ATOMS: atom_id res chain seq x y z
N MET A 1 11.44 8.93 -22.96
CA MET A 1 10.02 8.53 -23.13
C MET A 1 9.49 8.01 -21.80
N LEU A 2 8.41 8.60 -21.27
CA LEU A 2 7.69 8.04 -20.11
C LEU A 2 6.82 6.88 -20.63
N THR A 3 7.31 5.65 -20.55
CA THR A 3 6.45 4.49 -20.78
C THR A 3 5.35 4.53 -19.71
N PRO A 4 4.05 4.55 -20.06
CA PRO A 4 2.99 4.44 -19.06
C PRO A 4 3.10 3.06 -18.42
N LEU A 5 3.67 3.00 -17.22
CA LEU A 5 3.80 1.75 -16.48
C LEU A 5 2.47 1.48 -15.78
N TRP A 6 1.58 0.76 -16.46
CA TRP A 6 0.37 0.19 -15.86
C TRP A 6 0.61 -0.44 -14.47
N PRO A 7 1.73 -1.15 -14.20
CA PRO A 7 2.00 -1.65 -12.87
C PRO A 7 2.05 -0.56 -11.79
N GLN A 8 2.65 0.59 -12.10
CA GLN A 8 2.73 1.74 -11.19
C GLN A 8 1.34 2.31 -10.89
N ARG A 9 0.49 2.45 -11.90
CA ARG A 9 -0.89 2.97 -11.71
C ARG A 9 -1.73 2.02 -10.88
N LEU A 10 -1.63 0.72 -11.14
CA LEU A 10 -2.33 -0.30 -10.37
C LEU A 10 -1.80 -0.38 -8.92
N LEU A 11 -0.49 -0.17 -8.71
CA LEU A 11 0.10 -0.07 -7.37
C LEU A 11 -0.48 1.10 -6.56
N ALA A 12 -0.83 2.22 -7.20
CA ALA A 12 -1.35 3.39 -6.51
C ALA A 12 -2.80 3.22 -6.01
N LEU A 13 -3.61 2.42 -6.71
CA LEU A 13 -5.05 2.29 -6.43
C LEU A 13 -5.38 1.89 -4.99
N PRO A 14 -4.80 0.83 -4.38
CA PRO A 14 -5.15 0.43 -3.02
C PRO A 14 -4.88 1.56 -2.02
N PHE A 15 -3.76 2.28 -2.16
CA PHE A 15 -3.42 3.41 -1.29
C PHE A 15 -4.41 4.57 -1.40
N LEU A 16 -4.80 4.91 -2.62
CA LEU A 16 -5.75 6.01 -2.85
C LEU A 16 -7.15 5.65 -2.36
N ILE A 17 -7.63 4.44 -2.67
CA ILE A 17 -8.99 4.02 -2.33
C ILE A 17 -9.11 3.70 -0.84
N LEU A 18 -8.26 2.82 -0.31
CA LEU A 18 -8.34 2.39 1.09
C LEU A 18 -7.84 3.48 2.04
N GLY A 19 -6.84 4.27 1.63
CA GLY A 19 -6.39 5.43 2.40
C GLY A 19 -7.48 6.50 2.51
N ALA A 20 -8.19 6.80 1.41
CA ALA A 20 -9.33 7.71 1.44
C ALA A 20 -10.48 7.15 2.29
N TRP A 21 -10.71 5.83 2.26
CA TRP A 21 -11.70 5.20 3.13
C TRP A 21 -11.37 5.42 4.61
N CYS A 22 -10.10 5.24 5.01
CA CYS A 22 -9.65 5.54 6.38
C CYS A 22 -9.89 7.00 6.79
N LEU A 23 -9.79 7.94 5.84
CA LEU A 23 -10.03 9.37 6.09
C LEU A 23 -11.51 9.71 6.25
N VAL A 24 -12.35 9.16 5.36
CA VAL A 24 -13.76 9.56 5.26
C VAL A 24 -14.63 8.84 6.30
N THR A 25 -14.35 7.56 6.57
CA THR A 25 -15.14 6.76 7.53
C THR A 25 -14.26 5.92 8.48
N PRO A 26 -13.42 6.55 9.32
CA PRO A 26 -12.45 5.85 10.16
C PRO A 26 -13.10 4.83 11.11
N HIS A 27 -14.24 5.15 11.74
CA HIS A 27 -14.93 4.22 12.64
C HIS A 27 -15.50 2.99 11.91
N MET A 28 -15.87 3.12 10.65
CA MET A 28 -16.30 1.97 9.84
C MET A 28 -15.11 1.06 9.56
N VAL A 29 -13.98 1.62 9.17
CA VAL A 29 -12.75 0.87 8.93
C VAL A 29 -12.29 0.17 10.22
N GLU A 30 -12.34 0.85 11.37
CA GLU A 30 -12.02 0.24 12.66
C GLU A 30 -12.92 -0.97 12.96
N ARG A 31 -14.25 -0.84 12.77
CA ARG A 31 -15.20 -1.95 13.00
C ARG A 31 -14.95 -3.17 12.11
N LEU A 32 -14.50 -2.95 10.89
CA LEU A 32 -14.23 -4.03 9.93
C LEU A 32 -12.83 -4.63 10.11
N GLY A 33 -11.84 -3.80 10.41
CA GLY A 33 -10.44 -4.16 10.44
C GLY A 33 -9.95 -4.67 11.79
N ILE A 34 -10.53 -4.20 12.90
CA ILE A 34 -10.08 -4.52 14.26
C ILE A 34 -11.09 -5.44 14.95
N SER A 35 -10.62 -6.52 15.59
CA SER A 35 -11.47 -7.46 16.33
C SER A 35 -12.22 -6.73 17.46
N PRO A 36 -13.49 -7.09 17.75
CA PRO A 36 -14.35 -6.33 18.67
C PRO A 36 -13.74 -6.02 20.03
N GLU A 37 -12.94 -6.93 20.57
CA GLU A 37 -12.25 -6.80 21.86
C GLU A 37 -11.13 -5.75 21.90
N TYR A 38 -10.63 -5.30 20.73
CA TYR A 38 -9.60 -4.27 20.60
C TYR A 38 -10.13 -2.97 19.97
N GLN A 39 -11.42 -2.89 19.68
CA GLN A 39 -12.04 -1.66 19.15
C GLN A 39 -12.12 -0.60 20.25
N HIS A 40 -11.69 0.61 19.92
CA HIS A 40 -11.77 1.79 20.77
C HIS A 40 -12.91 2.72 20.35
N LEU A 41 -13.14 2.89 19.05
CA LEU A 41 -14.19 3.74 18.46
C LEU A 41 -14.26 5.14 19.08
N SER A 42 -13.09 5.69 19.39
CA SER A 42 -12.92 6.97 20.06
C SER A 42 -12.53 8.05 19.05
N THR A 43 -12.51 9.31 19.50
CA THR A 43 -11.93 10.41 18.70
C THR A 43 -10.43 10.18 18.45
N THR A 44 -9.73 9.60 19.42
CA THR A 44 -8.29 9.28 19.29
C THR A 44 -8.06 8.18 18.27
N SER A 45 -8.84 7.08 18.29
CA SER A 45 -8.70 6.03 17.28
C SER A 45 -9.05 6.53 15.88
N ALA A 46 -10.07 7.39 15.76
CA ALA A 46 -10.38 8.07 14.50
C ALA A 46 -9.23 8.96 13.99
N LEU A 47 -8.59 9.73 14.87
CA LEU A 47 -7.42 10.53 14.52
C LEU A 47 -6.27 9.65 14.00
N LEU A 48 -5.95 8.56 14.71
CA LEU A 48 -4.87 7.65 14.32
C LEU A 48 -5.14 6.98 12.97
N LEU A 49 -6.36 6.48 12.76
CA LEU A 49 -6.77 5.93 11.46
C LEU A 49 -6.76 6.99 10.36
N GLY A 50 -7.15 8.22 10.68
CA GLY A 50 -7.06 9.35 9.77
C GLY A 50 -5.63 9.68 9.37
N CYS A 51 -4.68 9.69 10.31
CA CYS A 51 -3.26 9.87 10.02
C CYS A 51 -2.71 8.76 9.12
N PHE A 52 -3.05 7.50 9.40
CA PHE A 52 -2.70 6.35 8.57
C PHE A 52 -3.27 6.50 7.15
N GLY A 53 -4.55 6.86 7.04
CA GLY A 53 -5.24 7.12 5.78
C GLY A 53 -4.60 8.24 4.97
N ALA A 54 -4.27 9.37 5.62
CA ALA A 54 -3.59 10.50 4.98
C ALA A 54 -2.23 10.10 4.41
N GLN A 55 -1.43 9.35 5.18
CA GLN A 55 -0.13 8.84 4.75
C GLN A 55 -0.27 7.86 3.58
N ALA A 56 -1.27 6.98 3.61
CA ALA A 56 -1.56 6.08 2.51
C ALA A 56 -1.91 6.86 1.23
N VAL A 57 -2.83 7.83 1.30
CA VAL A 57 -3.18 8.68 0.15
C VAL A 57 -1.97 9.41 -0.39
N LEU A 58 -1.15 10.01 0.48
CA LEU A 58 0.10 10.67 0.08
C LEU A 58 1.03 9.71 -0.67
N GLY A 59 1.23 8.50 -0.14
CA GLY A 59 2.00 7.44 -0.81
C GLY A 59 1.41 7.06 -2.17
N GLY A 60 0.09 6.88 -2.25
CA GLY A 60 -0.62 6.61 -3.50
C GLY A 60 -0.42 7.69 -4.56
N LEU A 61 -0.45 8.96 -4.17
CA LEU A 61 -0.17 10.09 -5.05
C LEU A 61 1.29 10.08 -5.53
N PHE A 62 2.25 9.83 -4.64
CA PHE A 62 3.65 9.67 -5.05
C PHE A 62 3.83 8.51 -6.02
N ILE A 63 3.22 7.36 -5.76
CA ILE A 63 3.24 6.21 -6.68
C ILE A 63 2.64 6.63 -8.03
N ALA A 64 1.47 7.27 -8.06
CA ALA A 64 0.78 7.61 -9.30
C ALA A 64 1.52 8.64 -10.16
N PHE A 65 2.15 9.65 -9.55
CA PHE A 65 2.64 10.82 -10.28
C PHE A 65 4.17 10.94 -10.35
N SER A 66 4.92 10.11 -9.63
CA SER A 66 6.40 10.12 -9.71
C SER A 66 6.93 9.40 -10.94
N ARG A 67 8.17 9.71 -11.32
CA ARG A 67 8.91 8.98 -12.35
C ARG A 67 9.54 7.73 -11.74
N TRP A 68 9.09 6.55 -12.16
CA TRP A 68 9.65 5.29 -11.68
C TRP A 68 10.77 4.79 -12.59
N THR A 69 11.85 4.35 -11.97
CA THR A 69 12.93 3.62 -12.64
C THR A 69 12.79 2.13 -12.38
N ARG A 70 13.58 1.32 -13.08
CA ARG A 70 13.69 -0.11 -12.79
C ARG A 70 14.07 -0.39 -11.33
N SER A 71 14.98 0.39 -10.76
CA SER A 71 15.39 0.29 -9.35
C SER A 71 14.27 0.68 -8.39
N THR A 72 13.40 1.63 -8.77
CA THR A 72 12.25 2.03 -7.95
C THR A 72 11.32 0.86 -7.67
N PHE A 73 11.03 0.01 -8.67
CA PHE A 73 10.21 -1.20 -8.46
C PHE A 73 10.85 -2.21 -7.51
N VAL A 74 12.18 -2.38 -7.57
CA VAL A 74 12.91 -3.29 -6.69
C VAL A 74 12.88 -2.80 -5.25
N ILE A 75 13.21 -1.53 -5.05
CA ILE A 75 13.22 -0.90 -3.72
C ILE A 75 11.81 -0.90 -3.13
N TYR A 76 10.79 -0.55 -3.94
CA TYR A 76 9.41 -0.58 -3.49
C TYR A 76 8.96 -2.00 -3.12
N GLY A 77 9.27 -3.00 -3.95
CA GLY A 77 8.99 -4.40 -3.63
C GLY A 77 9.64 -4.87 -2.34
N ALA A 78 10.88 -4.46 -2.07
CA ALA A 78 11.55 -4.73 -0.80
C ALA A 78 10.89 -4.00 0.39
N ALA A 79 10.44 -2.76 0.17
CA ALA A 79 9.72 -1.97 1.17
C ALA A 79 8.35 -2.56 1.56
N LEU A 80 7.80 -3.48 0.75
CA LEU A 80 6.58 -4.24 1.11
C LEU A 80 6.84 -5.34 2.14
N LEU A 81 8.09 -5.83 2.28
CA LEU A 81 8.40 -6.98 3.15
C LEU A 81 7.95 -6.82 4.61
N PRO A 82 8.12 -5.65 5.26
CA PRO A 82 7.60 -5.43 6.61
C PRO A 82 6.08 -5.59 6.71
N PHE A 83 5.31 -5.24 5.67
CA PHE A 83 3.85 -5.37 5.67
C PHE A 83 3.40 -6.83 5.71
N PHE A 84 4.14 -7.75 5.08
CA PHE A 84 3.82 -9.19 5.17
C PHE A 84 3.92 -9.69 6.61
N TRP A 85 5.00 -9.32 7.32
CA TRP A 85 5.16 -9.70 8.71
C TRP A 85 4.11 -9.03 9.60
N PHE A 86 3.89 -7.73 9.43
CA PHE A 86 2.90 -6.97 10.20
C PHE A 86 1.50 -7.60 10.10
N ASN A 87 1.02 -7.86 8.88
CA ASN A 87 -0.29 -8.46 8.69
C ASN A 87 -0.36 -9.90 9.20
N TYR A 88 0.67 -10.72 8.94
CA TYR A 88 0.69 -12.08 9.45
C TYR A 88 0.59 -12.10 10.99
N TYR A 89 1.37 -11.25 11.64
CA TYR A 89 1.41 -11.16 13.09
C TYR A 89 0.06 -10.73 13.68
N PHE A 90 -0.52 -9.64 13.19
CA PHE A 90 -1.75 -9.07 13.76
C PHE A 90 -3.05 -9.75 13.29
N VAL A 91 -3.00 -10.61 12.26
CA VAL A 91 -4.15 -11.43 11.84
C VAL A 91 -4.10 -12.85 12.41
N PHE A 92 -2.90 -13.45 12.59
CA PHE A 92 -2.77 -14.87 12.95
C PHE A 92 -2.11 -15.14 14.30
N VAL A 93 -1.17 -14.30 14.76
CA VAL A 93 -0.42 -14.53 16.01
C VAL A 93 -1.08 -13.81 17.19
N VAL A 94 -1.30 -12.51 17.07
CA VAL A 94 -2.04 -11.68 18.02
C VAL A 94 -3.22 -11.11 17.25
N PRO A 95 -4.41 -11.74 17.28
CA PRO A 95 -5.52 -11.47 16.36
C PRO A 95 -6.26 -10.15 16.66
N VAL A 96 -5.50 -9.04 16.74
CA VAL A 96 -6.01 -7.68 16.86
C VAL A 96 -6.78 -7.29 15.62
N MET A 97 -6.33 -7.73 14.45
CA MET A 97 -7.02 -7.53 13.19
C MET A 97 -7.97 -8.69 12.91
N THR A 98 -9.12 -8.38 12.31
CA THR A 98 -10.09 -9.41 11.92
C THR A 98 -9.52 -10.32 10.83
N ARG A 99 -10.10 -11.51 10.65
CA ARG A 99 -9.72 -12.42 9.56
C ARG A 99 -9.92 -11.81 8.16
N LEU A 100 -10.80 -10.81 8.02
CA LEU A 100 -10.97 -10.07 6.78
C LEU A 100 -9.66 -9.39 6.34
N MET A 101 -8.85 -8.93 7.29
CA MET A 101 -7.58 -8.26 7.02
C MET A 101 -6.50 -9.19 6.44
N ALA A 102 -6.74 -10.49 6.36
CA ALA A 102 -5.94 -11.37 5.50
C ALA A 102 -5.94 -10.94 4.03
N ILE A 103 -6.96 -10.17 3.59
CA ILE A 103 -6.99 -9.54 2.27
C ILE A 103 -5.79 -8.60 2.05
N ASP A 104 -5.22 -8.02 3.10
CA ASP A 104 -4.06 -7.15 2.98
C ASP A 104 -2.79 -7.96 2.65
N LEU A 105 -2.65 -9.19 3.16
CA LEU A 105 -1.57 -10.10 2.71
C LEU A 105 -1.69 -10.43 1.23
N VAL A 106 -2.91 -10.73 0.77
CA VAL A 106 -3.19 -11.01 -0.65
C VAL A 106 -2.90 -9.77 -1.50
N SER A 107 -3.28 -8.59 -1.01
CA SER A 107 -3.03 -7.31 -1.68
C SER A 107 -1.54 -7.01 -1.78
N ASN A 108 -0.77 -7.25 -0.71
CA ASN A 108 0.69 -7.12 -0.72
C ASN A 108 1.35 -8.11 -1.68
N LEU A 109 0.88 -9.37 -1.77
CA LEU A 109 1.35 -10.33 -2.79
C LEU A 109 1.08 -9.82 -4.21
N PHE A 110 -0.13 -9.33 -4.47
CA PHE A 110 -0.49 -8.77 -5.76
C PHE A 110 0.40 -7.57 -6.12
N MET A 111 0.62 -6.66 -5.18
CA MET A 111 1.50 -5.50 -5.35
C MET A 111 2.95 -5.91 -5.58
N LEU A 112 3.46 -6.94 -4.91
CA LEU A 112 4.78 -7.49 -5.19
C LEU A 112 4.86 -8.04 -6.62
N GLY A 113 3.81 -8.70 -7.10
CA GLY A 113 3.67 -9.12 -8.49
C GLY A 113 3.72 -7.95 -9.47
N LEU A 114 3.04 -6.84 -9.17
CA LEU A 114 3.14 -5.61 -9.96
C LEU A 114 4.56 -5.03 -9.95
N CYS A 115 5.29 -5.11 -8.83
CA CYS A 115 6.69 -4.69 -8.76
C CYS A 115 7.59 -5.53 -9.67
N VAL A 116 7.41 -6.85 -9.66
CA VAL A 116 8.14 -7.76 -10.56
C VAL A 116 7.81 -7.47 -12.02
N TRP A 117 6.53 -7.26 -12.34
CA TRP A 117 6.10 -6.91 -13.70
C TRP A 117 6.69 -5.56 -14.14
N GLY A 118 6.60 -4.52 -13.31
CA GLY A 118 7.20 -3.22 -13.54
C GLY A 118 8.70 -3.28 -13.77
N TYR A 119 9.43 -4.02 -12.94
CA TYR A 119 10.87 -4.25 -13.10
C TYR A 119 11.25 -4.91 -14.44
N ARG A 120 10.41 -5.83 -14.94
CA ARG A 120 10.66 -6.54 -16.20
C ARG A 120 10.44 -5.67 -17.42
N ILE A 121 9.44 -4.77 -17.38
CA ILE A 121 9.09 -3.90 -18.52
C ILE A 121 9.75 -2.52 -18.47
N ALA A 122 10.28 -2.11 -17.31
CA ALA A 122 10.99 -0.85 -17.17
C ALA A 122 12.28 -0.84 -18.02
N PRO A 123 12.59 0.27 -18.72
CA PRO A 123 13.82 0.41 -19.48
C PRO A 123 15.07 0.20 -18.61
N ARG A 124 16.11 -0.44 -19.17
CA ARG A 124 17.35 -0.79 -18.44
C ARG A 124 18.29 0.39 -18.19
N ALA A 125 18.18 1.47 -18.96
CA ALA A 125 18.89 2.74 -18.77
C ALA A 125 18.21 3.86 -19.56
N LEU A 126 18.27 5.11 -19.08
CA LEU A 126 18.27 6.26 -19.96
C LEU A 126 19.63 6.24 -20.63
N VAL A 127 19.70 5.87 -21.92
CA VAL A 127 20.90 6.13 -22.71
C VAL A 127 21.08 7.64 -22.68
N ALA A 128 22.15 8.13 -22.05
CA ALA A 128 22.59 9.49 -22.25
C ALA A 128 22.95 9.57 -23.74
N THR A 129 22.11 10.23 -24.52
CA THR A 129 22.54 10.73 -25.82
C THR A 129 23.46 11.89 -25.50
N ASP A 130 24.76 11.68 -25.67
CA ASP A 130 25.74 12.77 -25.74
C ASP A 130 25.41 13.55 -27.03
N ASP A 131 24.72 14.68 -26.87
CA ASP A 131 24.60 15.74 -27.89
C ASP A 131 25.48 16.93 -27.47
#